data_AF-A0A419DE61-F1
#
_entry.id   AF-A0A419DE61-F1
#
_cell.length_a   1.000
_cell.length_b   1.000
_cell.length_c   1.000
_cell.angle_alpha   90.00
_cell.angle_beta   90.00
_cell.angle_gamma   90.00
#
_symmetry.space_group_name_H-M   'P 1'
#
loop_
_entity.id
_entity.type
_entity.pdbx_description
1 polymer ?
#
loop_
_entity_poly.entity_id
_entity_poly.type
_entity_poly.pdbx_seq_one_letter_code
_entity_poly.pdbx_strand_id
1 'polypeptide(L)'
;MKISNLRKGIFILGLVILSITIPLFGACAKSEKTGTIQVYVTDAPPVGVTAVLIKVSKVEVHKSGEADDQWVTVLTNPQVFDLVQVSGVNHLLGTSDLAAGNYTQVRLEIVDVTVTIAGVQVKAIVPSGELKLVGNIVIEAGKQTSVILDFDGEKSVVLEGQDKVSLKPVVKLIVGTPVAPPVTTTAPTS
;
A
#
# COMPACT_ATOMS: atom_id res chain seq x y z
N MET A 1 26.39 -34.17 80.20
CA MET A 1 25.65 -35.45 80.28
C MET A 1 24.35 -35.24 81.06
N LYS A 2 23.22 -35.10 80.38
CA LYS A 2 21.89 -35.33 80.95
C LYS A 2 20.90 -35.56 79.81
N ILE A 3 20.35 -36.75 79.78
CA ILE A 3 19.54 -37.32 78.71
C ILE A 3 18.06 -37.23 79.13
N SER A 4 17.25 -36.79 78.15
CA SER A 4 15.79 -36.96 77.90
C SER A 4 14.75 -37.06 79.03
N ASN A 5 13.58 -36.45 78.79
CA ASN A 5 12.28 -37.13 78.53
C ASN A 5 11.19 -36.04 78.34
N LEU A 6 10.61 -35.89 77.14
CA LEU A 6 9.34 -36.46 76.66
C LEU A 6 8.08 -35.72 77.18
N ARG A 7 7.26 -35.17 76.24
CA ARG A 7 5.84 -35.51 76.00
C ARG A 7 5.04 -34.41 75.27
N LYS A 8 4.32 -34.85 74.21
CA LYS A 8 3.00 -34.38 73.70
C LYS A 8 2.98 -32.95 73.13
N GLY A 9 2.87 -32.70 71.83
CA GLY A 9 1.82 -33.17 70.91
C GLY A 9 0.81 -32.03 70.71
N ILE A 10 0.73 -31.44 69.51
CA ILE A 10 -0.42 -30.71 68.95
C ILE A 10 -0.17 -30.50 67.45
N PHE A 11 -1.05 -31.09 66.64
CA PHE A 11 -1.22 -30.84 65.21
C PHE A 11 -1.91 -29.48 65.07
N ILE A 12 -1.31 -28.52 64.35
CA ILE A 12 -2.03 -27.34 63.85
C ILE A 12 -1.88 -27.30 62.35
N LEU A 13 -3.00 -27.59 61.70
CA LEU A 13 -3.26 -27.50 60.27
C LEU A 13 -3.25 -26.02 59.87
N GLY A 14 -2.10 -25.52 59.41
CA GLY A 14 -1.94 -24.15 58.92
C GLY A 14 -2.28 -24.06 57.44
N LEU A 15 -3.52 -23.69 57.12
CA LEU A 15 -3.98 -23.31 55.79
C LEU A 15 -3.30 -22.01 55.36
N VAL A 16 -2.24 -22.10 54.54
CA VAL A 16 -1.61 -20.92 53.93
C VAL A 16 -2.44 -20.48 52.73
N ILE A 17 -3.21 -19.41 52.90
CA ILE A 17 -3.98 -18.79 51.81
C ILE A 17 -3.03 -17.96 50.95
N LEU A 18 -2.94 -18.41 49.70
CA LEU A 18 -2.31 -17.84 48.52
C LEU A 18 -2.73 -16.38 48.28
N SER A 19 -1.77 -15.46 48.17
CA SER A 19 -1.98 -14.13 47.58
C SER A 19 -0.93 -13.87 46.51
N ILE A 20 -1.10 -14.50 45.34
CA ILE A 20 -0.41 -14.12 44.10
C ILE A 20 -1.15 -12.90 43.55
N THR A 21 -0.62 -11.71 43.82
CA THR A 21 -1.04 -10.49 43.11
C THR A 21 -0.43 -10.53 41.72
N ILE A 22 -1.22 -10.89 40.71
CA ILE A 22 -0.86 -10.75 39.30
C ILE A 22 -1.06 -9.26 38.96
N PRO A 23 -0.02 -8.48 38.63
CA PRO A 23 -0.23 -7.16 38.07
C PRO A 23 -0.87 -7.36 36.69
N LEU A 24 -2.18 -7.15 36.63
CA LEU A 24 -2.94 -7.14 35.38
C LEU A 24 -2.45 -5.91 34.61
N PHE A 25 -1.44 -6.10 33.76
CA PHE A 25 -1.03 -5.12 32.76
C PHE A 25 -2.20 -4.96 31.80
N GLY A 26 -3.07 -4.00 32.11
CA GLY A 26 -4.14 -3.56 31.23
C GLY A 26 -3.51 -2.86 30.03
N ALA A 27 -3.13 -3.63 29.02
CA ALA A 27 -2.88 -3.13 27.68
C ALA A 27 -4.23 -2.61 27.15
N CYS A 28 -4.49 -1.32 27.37
CA CYS A 28 -5.58 -0.62 26.72
C CYS A 28 -5.25 -0.56 25.23
N ALA A 29 -5.71 -1.57 24.47
CA ALA A 29 -5.68 -1.52 23.03
C ALA A 29 -6.61 -0.39 22.58
N LYS A 30 -6.05 0.78 22.29
CA LYS A 30 -6.78 1.82 21.58
C LYS A 30 -7.14 1.25 20.22
N SER A 31 -8.40 0.91 20.02
CA SER A 31 -8.91 0.56 18.70
C SER A 31 -8.81 1.82 17.84
N GLU A 32 -7.80 1.88 16.98
CA GLU A 32 -7.69 2.98 16.02
C GLU A 32 -8.85 2.86 15.03
N LYS A 33 -9.51 3.98 14.76
CA LYS A 33 -10.54 4.03 13.73
C LYS A 33 -9.85 3.94 12.37
N THR A 34 -10.42 3.17 11.44
CA THR A 34 -9.87 2.97 10.10
C THR A 34 -10.73 3.64 9.02
N GLY A 35 -10.10 3.99 7.90
CA GLY A 35 -10.75 4.33 6.64
C GLY A 35 -10.12 3.54 5.49
N THR A 36 -10.79 3.48 4.35
CA THR A 36 -10.35 2.68 3.20
C THR A 36 -9.62 3.56 2.21
N ILE A 37 -8.40 3.20 1.82
CA ILE A 37 -7.70 3.81 0.69
C ILE A 37 -7.92 2.97 -0.58
N GLN A 38 -8.03 3.65 -1.71
CA GLN A 38 -7.92 3.05 -3.04
C GLN A 38 -6.89 3.82 -3.85
N VAL A 39 -5.94 3.12 -4.44
CA VAL A 39 -4.91 3.72 -5.29
C VAL A 39 -5.21 3.37 -6.75
N TYR A 40 -5.34 4.40 -7.57
CA TYR A 40 -5.63 4.32 -8.98
C TYR A 40 -4.47 4.84 -9.81
N VAL A 41 -4.38 4.39 -11.06
CA VAL A 41 -3.49 4.95 -12.09
C VAL A 41 -4.29 5.44 -13.28
N THR A 42 -3.78 6.48 -13.94
CA THR A 42 -4.25 7.03 -15.22
C THR A 42 -3.09 7.67 -15.95
N ASP A 43 -3.19 7.82 -17.27
CA ASP A 43 -2.16 8.49 -18.07
C ASP A 43 -2.67 8.96 -19.44
N ALA A 44 -2.12 10.04 -20.00
CA ALA A 44 -2.23 10.35 -21.43
C ALA A 44 -0.96 9.86 -22.18
N PRO A 45 -1.09 9.00 -23.22
CA PRO A 45 0.06 8.36 -23.85
C PRO A 45 0.90 9.33 -24.70
N PRO A 46 2.23 9.10 -24.83
CA PRO A 46 3.05 9.77 -25.83
C PRO A 46 2.63 9.42 -27.26
N VAL A 47 2.70 10.40 -28.17
CA VAL A 47 2.44 10.17 -29.60
C VAL A 47 3.40 9.12 -30.16
N GLY A 48 2.87 8.08 -30.82
CA GLY A 48 3.65 7.07 -31.54
C GLY A 48 4.00 5.79 -30.75
N VAL A 49 3.64 5.70 -29.47
CA VAL A 49 3.76 4.48 -28.66
C VAL A 49 2.42 3.76 -28.61
N THR A 50 2.40 2.45 -28.86
CA THR A 50 1.15 1.68 -28.95
C THR A 50 0.82 0.86 -27.71
N ALA A 51 1.79 0.64 -26.81
CA ALA A 51 1.57 0.07 -25.47
C ALA A 51 2.73 0.41 -24.54
N VAL A 52 2.44 0.61 -23.24
CA VAL A 52 3.45 0.69 -22.19
C VAL A 52 2.98 -0.14 -21.00
N LEU A 53 3.44 -1.39 -20.95
CA LEU A 53 3.11 -2.34 -19.90
C LEU A 53 4.03 -2.13 -18.71
N ILE A 54 3.47 -1.73 -17.57
CA ILE A 54 4.20 -1.55 -16.31
C ILE A 54 3.76 -2.63 -15.34
N LYS A 55 4.73 -3.38 -14.81
CA LYS A 55 4.54 -4.34 -13.74
C LYS A 55 4.97 -3.73 -12.41
N VAL A 56 4.02 -3.62 -11.49
CA VAL A 56 4.24 -3.15 -10.12
C VAL A 56 4.10 -4.33 -9.17
N SER A 57 5.08 -4.54 -8.29
CA SER A 57 5.04 -5.61 -7.29
C SER A 57 4.41 -5.15 -5.98
N LYS A 58 4.53 -3.86 -5.65
CA LYS A 58 4.09 -3.31 -4.36
C LYS A 58 3.68 -1.85 -4.49
N VAL A 59 2.66 -1.48 -3.71
CA VAL A 59 2.24 -0.09 -3.47
C VAL A 59 2.14 0.10 -1.97
N GLU A 60 2.76 1.15 -1.45
CA GLU A 60 2.80 1.47 -0.04
C GLU A 60 2.56 2.95 0.21
N VAL A 61 2.06 3.26 1.42
CA VAL A 61 1.87 4.64 1.89
C VAL A 61 2.55 4.87 3.23
N HIS A 62 2.94 6.10 3.49
CA HIS A 62 3.65 6.51 4.71
C HIS A 62 2.82 7.52 5.50
N LYS A 63 2.56 7.20 6.77
CA LYS A 63 1.77 8.05 7.68
C LYS A 63 2.67 9.15 8.25
N SER A 64 2.15 10.37 8.28
CA SER A 64 2.86 11.54 8.80
C SER A 64 3.29 11.30 10.26
N GLY A 65 4.57 11.57 10.55
CA GLY A 65 5.14 11.43 11.90
C GLY A 65 5.65 10.03 12.26
N GLU A 66 5.46 9.03 11.39
CA GLU A 66 6.08 7.71 11.56
C GLU A 66 7.54 7.73 11.08
N ALA A 67 8.34 6.75 11.54
CA ALA A 67 9.71 6.58 11.07
C ALA A 67 9.77 6.22 9.58
N ASP A 68 10.86 6.57 8.88
CA ASP A 68 11.00 6.45 7.42
C ASP A 68 10.90 5.01 6.88
N ASP A 69 11.04 4.00 7.74
CA ASP A 69 10.93 2.58 7.40
C ASP A 69 9.53 1.99 7.65
N GLN A 70 8.62 2.74 8.29
CA GLN A 70 7.26 2.31 8.62
C GLN A 70 6.29 2.60 7.47
N TRP A 71 6.32 1.73 6.46
CA TRP A 71 5.42 1.78 5.31
C TRP A 71 4.24 0.82 5.49
N VAL A 72 3.06 1.23 5.03
CA VAL A 72 1.86 0.38 5.05
C VAL A 72 1.48 -0.03 3.64
N THR A 73 1.38 -1.34 3.42
CA THR A 73 1.07 -1.91 2.10
C THR A 73 -0.40 -1.73 1.71
N VAL A 74 -0.61 -1.26 0.49
CA VAL A 74 -1.92 -1.12 -0.16
C VAL A 74 -2.13 -2.16 -1.27
N LEU A 75 -1.06 -2.54 -1.97
CA LEU A 75 -1.09 -3.60 -2.98
C LEU A 75 -0.23 -4.79 -2.51
N THR A 76 -0.88 -5.93 -2.31
CA THR A 76 -0.25 -7.17 -1.85
C THR A 76 0.14 -8.13 -2.97
N ASN A 77 -0.50 -8.03 -4.14
CA ASN A 77 -0.23 -8.89 -5.29
C ASN A 77 0.29 -8.06 -6.47
N PRO A 78 1.33 -8.49 -7.18
CA PRO A 78 1.81 -7.77 -8.36
C PRO A 78 0.71 -7.56 -9.39
N GLN A 79 0.68 -6.38 -10.00
CA GLN A 79 -0.26 -6.01 -11.06
C GLN A 79 0.49 -5.54 -12.30
N VAL A 80 -0.12 -5.74 -13.46
CA VAL A 80 0.36 -5.20 -14.74
C VAL A 80 -0.74 -4.31 -15.30
N PHE A 81 -0.38 -3.10 -15.70
CA PHE A 81 -1.30 -2.19 -16.40
C PHE A 81 -0.61 -1.58 -17.62
N ASP A 82 -1.42 -1.23 -18.62
CA ASP A 82 -0.98 -0.53 -19.82
C ASP A 82 -1.33 0.95 -19.70
N LEU A 83 -0.34 1.83 -19.76
CA LEU A 83 -0.57 3.28 -19.73
C LEU A 83 -1.49 3.76 -20.86
N VAL A 84 -1.43 3.11 -22.03
CA VAL A 84 -2.28 3.46 -23.18
C VAL A 84 -3.76 3.15 -22.91
N GLN A 85 -4.05 2.06 -22.19
CA GLN A 85 -5.42 1.63 -21.89
C GLN A 85 -6.07 2.43 -20.76
N VAL A 86 -5.26 3.06 -19.90
CA VAL A 86 -5.74 3.87 -18.77
C VAL A 86 -5.81 5.36 -19.11
N SER A 87 -5.95 5.66 -20.40
CA SER A 87 -6.11 7.04 -20.88
C SER A 87 -7.52 7.54 -20.75
N GLY A 88 -7.71 8.50 -19.85
CA GLY A 88 -9.02 9.08 -19.53
C GLY A 88 -9.90 8.19 -18.64
N VAL A 89 -9.37 7.07 -18.16
CA VAL A 89 -10.04 6.14 -17.23
C VAL A 89 -9.08 5.73 -16.12
N ASN A 90 -9.61 5.51 -14.91
CA ASN A 90 -8.79 5.11 -13.78
C ASN A 90 -8.79 3.58 -13.59
N HIS A 91 -7.60 3.00 -13.52
CA HIS A 91 -7.40 1.58 -13.18
C HIS A 91 -7.03 1.44 -11.71
N LEU A 92 -7.73 0.58 -10.97
CA LEU A 92 -7.46 0.32 -9.56
C LEU A 92 -6.22 -0.56 -9.42
N LEU A 93 -5.16 -0.06 -8.79
CA LEU A 93 -3.99 -0.86 -8.45
C LEU A 93 -4.19 -1.66 -7.17
N GLY A 94 -4.79 -1.07 -6.14
CA GLY A 94 -4.90 -1.70 -4.83
C GLY A 94 -5.80 -0.94 -3.88
N THR A 95 -6.23 -1.64 -2.82
CA THR A 95 -7.09 -1.11 -1.78
C THR A 95 -6.73 -1.73 -0.43
N SER A 96 -6.84 -0.95 0.63
CA SER A 96 -6.51 -1.39 1.99
C SER A 96 -7.24 -0.54 3.02
N ASP A 97 -7.50 -1.11 4.20
CA ASP A 97 -8.00 -0.37 5.36
C ASP A 97 -6.84 0.11 6.20
N LEU A 98 -6.78 1.43 6.40
CA LEU A 98 -5.69 2.10 7.09
C LEU A 98 -6.20 2.87 8.30
N ALA A 99 -5.34 3.06 9.30
CA ALA A 99 -5.65 3.95 10.41
C ALA A 99 -5.97 5.36 9.90
N ALA A 100 -7.03 5.97 10.42
CA ALA A 100 -7.36 7.35 10.10
C ALA A 100 -6.20 8.29 10.47
N GLY A 101 -5.94 9.27 9.62
CA GLY A 101 -4.80 10.17 9.79
C GLY A 101 -4.32 10.79 8.48
N ASN A 102 -3.22 11.53 8.58
CA ASN A 102 -2.56 12.15 7.43
C ASN A 102 -1.40 11.28 6.95
N TYR A 103 -1.36 11.01 5.65
CA TYR A 103 -0.29 10.29 4.97
C TYR A 103 0.37 11.25 3.98
N THR A 104 1.70 11.23 3.92
CA THR A 104 2.46 12.25 3.18
C THR A 104 3.19 11.70 1.97
N GLN A 105 3.26 10.38 1.84
CA GLN A 105 4.01 9.72 0.77
C GLN A 105 3.30 8.47 0.28
N VAL A 106 3.49 8.19 -1.00
CA VAL A 106 3.12 6.95 -1.68
C VAL A 106 4.36 6.46 -2.42
N ARG A 107 4.63 5.15 -2.38
CA ARG A 107 5.66 4.56 -3.23
C ARG A 107 5.17 3.33 -3.98
N LEU A 108 5.77 3.10 -5.14
CA LEU A 108 5.50 1.98 -6.01
C LEU A 108 6.82 1.30 -6.35
N GLU A 109 6.83 -0.03 -6.25
CA GLU A 109 7.96 -0.86 -6.67
C GLU A 109 7.68 -1.36 -8.09
N ILE A 110 8.41 -0.84 -9.07
CA ILE A 110 8.30 -1.16 -10.50
C ILE A 110 9.35 -2.21 -10.84
N VAL A 111 8.90 -3.41 -11.20
CA VAL A 111 9.79 -4.55 -11.44
C VAL A 111 10.07 -4.81 -12.92
N ASP A 112 9.16 -4.38 -13.80
CA ASP A 112 9.33 -4.56 -15.24
C ASP A 112 8.53 -3.52 -16.02
N VAL A 113 9.10 -3.06 -17.14
CA VAL A 113 8.44 -2.15 -18.07
C VAL A 113 8.74 -2.58 -19.49
N THR A 114 7.70 -2.79 -20.28
CA THR A 114 7.80 -3.12 -21.71
C THR A 114 7.05 -2.09 -22.54
N VAL A 115 7.73 -1.50 -23.52
CA VAL A 115 7.19 -0.47 -24.41
C VAL A 115 7.05 -1.07 -25.80
N THR A 116 5.91 -0.84 -26.47
CA THR A 116 5.71 -1.26 -27.86
C THR A 116 5.77 -0.05 -28.80
N ILE A 117 6.72 -0.08 -29.73
CA ILE A 117 6.96 0.99 -30.72
C ILE A 117 6.90 0.35 -32.10
N ALA A 118 6.03 0.85 -32.98
CA ALA A 118 5.83 0.31 -34.33
C ALA A 118 5.64 -1.23 -34.38
N GLY A 119 4.98 -1.80 -33.36
CA GLY A 119 4.74 -3.24 -33.23
C GLY A 119 5.89 -4.06 -32.62
N VAL A 120 7.03 -3.44 -32.30
CA VAL A 120 8.18 -4.11 -31.65
C VAL A 120 8.15 -3.84 -30.15
N GLN A 121 8.29 -4.90 -29.35
CA GLN A 121 8.41 -4.80 -27.89
C GLN A 121 9.86 -4.58 -27.47
N VAL A 122 10.09 -3.53 -26.70
CA VAL A 122 11.38 -3.14 -26.15
C VAL A 122 11.26 -3.06 -24.64
N LYS A 123 12.17 -3.72 -23.92
CA LYS A 123 12.25 -3.60 -22.46
C LYS A 123 12.82 -2.24 -22.09
N ALA A 124 12.11 -1.48 -21.28
CA ALA A 124 12.58 -0.18 -20.82
C ALA A 124 13.46 -0.31 -19.58
N ILE A 125 14.47 0.55 -19.50
CA ILE A 125 15.31 0.70 -18.31
C ILE A 125 14.53 1.54 -17.29
N VAL A 126 14.38 1.02 -16.06
CA VAL A 126 13.80 1.75 -14.93
C VAL A 126 14.92 2.00 -13.92
N PRO A 127 15.54 3.20 -13.90
CA PRO A 127 16.79 3.42 -13.18
C PRO A 127 16.72 3.15 -11.67
N SER A 128 15.62 3.52 -11.02
CA SER A 128 15.44 3.35 -9.56
C SER A 128 14.69 2.07 -9.19
N GLY A 129 13.91 1.48 -10.11
CA GLY A 129 12.92 0.44 -9.78
C GLY A 129 11.83 0.88 -8.78
N GLU A 130 11.86 2.12 -8.32
CA GLU A 130 10.96 2.68 -7.33
C GLU A 130 10.48 4.06 -7.79
N LEU A 131 9.19 4.32 -7.64
CA LEU A 131 8.58 5.63 -7.80
C LEU A 131 8.05 6.08 -6.44
N LYS A 132 8.58 7.19 -5.92
CA LYS A 132 8.13 7.81 -4.67
C LYS A 132 7.48 9.17 -4.94
N LEU A 133 6.31 9.37 -4.36
CA LEU A 133 5.50 10.58 -4.51
C LEU A 133 5.24 11.17 -3.14
N VAL A 134 5.29 12.50 -3.07
CA VAL A 134 4.97 13.27 -1.86
C VAL A 134 3.66 14.01 -2.12
N GLY A 135 2.72 13.90 -1.18
CA GLY A 135 1.41 14.53 -1.29
C GLY A 135 0.60 14.34 -0.01
N ASN A 136 -0.36 15.23 0.23
CA ASN A 136 -1.19 15.20 1.44
C ASN A 136 -2.43 14.32 1.21
N ILE A 137 -2.51 13.19 1.90
CA ILE A 137 -3.62 12.23 1.83
C ILE A 137 -4.25 12.13 3.21
N VAL A 138 -5.50 12.56 3.32
CA VAL A 138 -6.27 12.44 4.56
C VAL A 138 -7.15 11.21 4.49
N ILE A 139 -6.90 10.24 5.36
CA ILE A 139 -7.77 9.08 5.56
C ILE A 139 -8.71 9.37 6.72
N GLU A 140 -10.00 9.45 6.42
CA GLU A 140 -11.04 9.68 7.42
C GLU A 140 -11.69 8.35 7.83
N ALA A 141 -12.00 8.23 9.12
CA ALA A 141 -12.62 7.03 9.66
C ALA A 141 -13.97 6.72 8.99
N GLY A 142 -14.14 5.46 8.55
CA GLY A 142 -15.36 4.97 7.91
C GLY A 142 -15.61 5.53 6.51
N LYS A 143 -14.66 6.26 5.92
CA LYS A 143 -14.76 6.79 4.56
C LYS A 143 -13.78 6.11 3.62
N GLN A 144 -14.09 6.19 2.34
CA GLN A 144 -13.21 5.80 1.26
C GLN A 144 -12.46 7.04 0.75
N THR A 145 -11.14 6.95 0.67
CA THR A 145 -10.25 7.96 0.07
C THR A 145 -9.62 7.37 -1.19
N SER A 146 -9.89 7.99 -2.34
CA SER A 146 -9.31 7.59 -3.61
C SER A 146 -8.10 8.48 -3.95
N VAL A 147 -6.96 7.84 -4.18
CA VAL A 147 -5.70 8.47 -4.59
C VAL A 147 -5.43 8.07 -6.04
N ILE A 148 -5.28 9.04 -6.92
CA ILE A 148 -5.05 8.87 -8.35
C ILE A 148 -3.60 9.27 -8.65
N LEU A 149 -2.86 8.35 -9.25
CA LEU A 149 -1.52 8.55 -9.75
C LEU A 149 -1.61 8.83 -11.25
N ASP A 150 -1.53 10.11 -11.58
CA ASP A 150 -1.62 10.62 -12.95
C ASP A 150 -0.21 10.64 -13.55
N PHE A 151 0.13 9.61 -14.30
CA PHE A 151 1.36 9.55 -15.05
C PHE A 151 1.26 10.57 -16.20
N ASP A 152 2.38 11.22 -16.51
CA ASP A 152 2.54 12.04 -17.70
C ASP A 152 3.42 11.25 -18.67
N GLY A 153 2.78 10.39 -19.46
CA GLY A 153 3.42 9.43 -20.34
C GLY A 153 4.31 10.10 -21.38
N GLU A 154 3.87 11.26 -21.89
CA GLU A 154 4.65 12.14 -22.77
C GLU A 154 6.02 12.50 -22.20
N LYS A 155 6.08 12.79 -20.89
CA LYS A 155 7.35 13.11 -20.22
C LYS A 155 8.04 11.92 -19.60
N SER A 156 7.32 10.81 -19.41
CA SER A 156 7.81 9.64 -18.69
C SER A 156 8.63 8.69 -19.55
N VAL A 157 8.32 8.59 -20.85
CA VAL A 157 9.02 7.68 -21.77
C VAL A 157 10.10 8.44 -22.53
N VAL A 158 11.36 8.07 -22.33
CA VAL A 158 12.51 8.65 -23.02
C VAL A 158 13.05 7.66 -24.04
N LEU A 159 12.95 8.04 -25.32
CA LEU A 159 13.53 7.28 -26.42
C LEU A 159 14.99 7.72 -26.63
N GLU A 160 15.94 6.85 -26.32
CA GLU A 160 17.38 7.10 -26.50
C GLU A 160 17.93 6.44 -27.79
N GLY A 161 17.05 5.84 -28.59
CA GLY A 161 17.33 5.10 -29.82
C GLY A 161 16.19 4.11 -30.13
N GLN A 162 16.32 3.34 -31.22
CA GLN A 162 15.29 2.35 -31.60
C GLN A 162 15.20 1.16 -30.61
N ASP A 163 16.32 0.79 -29.98
CA ASP A 163 16.40 -0.37 -29.08
C ASP A 163 16.62 0.03 -27.61
N LYS A 164 16.65 1.33 -27.31
CA LYS A 164 16.96 1.85 -25.98
C LYS A 164 15.88 2.80 -25.51
N VAL A 165 15.07 2.33 -24.58
CA VAL A 165 14.00 3.09 -23.95
C VAL A 165 14.25 3.17 -22.45
N SER A 166 14.08 4.36 -21.88
CA SER A 166 14.18 4.60 -20.44
C SER A 166 12.83 5.12 -19.94
N LEU A 167 12.35 4.59 -18.80
CA LEU A 167 11.19 5.16 -18.11
C LEU A 167 11.69 6.06 -16.97
N LYS A 168 11.36 7.35 -17.04
CA LYS A 168 11.59 8.36 -16.00
C LYS A 168 10.23 8.92 -15.57
N PRO A 169 9.50 8.24 -14.68
CA PRO A 169 8.11 8.58 -14.41
C PRO A 169 7.97 10.02 -13.90
N VAL A 170 7.17 10.81 -14.61
CA VAL A 170 6.66 12.09 -14.14
C VAL A 170 5.23 11.85 -13.73
N VAL A 171 4.94 11.92 -12.44
CA VAL A 171 3.64 11.50 -11.90
C VAL A 171 3.11 12.54 -10.92
N LYS A 172 1.82 12.87 -11.05
CA LYS A 172 1.10 13.72 -10.10
C LYS A 172 0.25 12.85 -9.19
N LEU A 173 0.17 13.26 -7.93
CA LEU A 173 -0.71 12.65 -6.94
C LEU A 173 -1.94 13.52 -6.77
N ILE A 174 -3.12 12.95 -7.03
CA ILE A 174 -4.41 13.62 -6.93
C ILE A 174 -5.28 12.85 -5.93
N VAL A 175 -5.92 13.56 -4.99
CA VAL A 175 -6.94 12.97 -4.11
C VAL A 175 -8.30 13.41 -4.62
N GLY A 176 -9.18 12.48 -4.96
CA GLY A 176 -10.47 12.82 -5.57
C GLY A 176 -11.22 11.64 -6.16
N THR A 177 -12.33 11.91 -6.83
CA THR A 177 -13.21 10.88 -7.41
C THR A 177 -12.59 10.24 -8.65
N PRO A 178 -12.44 8.89 -8.70
CA PRO A 178 -11.94 8.21 -9.89
C PRO A 178 -12.98 8.22 -11.02
N VAL A 179 -12.50 8.36 -12.25
CA VAL A 179 -13.26 8.22 -13.50
C VAL A 179 -13.30 6.74 -13.87
N ALA A 180 -14.49 6.13 -13.77
CA ALA A 180 -14.69 4.74 -14.16
C ALA A 180 -14.64 4.58 -15.70
N PRO A 181 -14.24 3.40 -16.21
CA PRO A 181 -14.43 3.06 -17.61
C PRO A 181 -15.90 3.19 -18.00
N PRO A 182 -16.23 3.56 -19.26
CA PRO A 182 -17.60 3.56 -19.73
C PRO A 182 -18.19 2.15 -19.57
N VAL A 183 -19.26 2.03 -18.77
CA VAL A 183 -19.99 0.78 -18.62
C VAL A 183 -20.61 0.46 -19.97
N THR A 184 -20.13 -0.59 -20.63
CA THR A 184 -20.80 -1.11 -21.83
C THR A 184 -22.07 -1.81 -21.35
N THR A 185 -23.16 -1.07 -21.25
CA THR A 185 -24.48 -1.63 -20.97
C THR A 185 -24.90 -2.46 -22.17
N THR A 186 -24.51 -3.75 -22.18
CA THR A 186 -25.15 -4.71 -23.08
C THR A 186 -26.60 -4.82 -22.61
N ALA A 187 -27.50 -4.18 -23.34
CA ALA A 187 -28.93 -4.30 -23.12
C ALA A 187 -29.32 -5.78 -23.09
N PRO A 188 -30.18 -6.22 -22.15
CA PRO A 188 -30.71 -7.58 -22.19
C PRO A 188 -31.43 -7.77 -23.53
N THR A 189 -31.03 -8.80 -24.28
CA THR A 189 -31.78 -9.27 -25.43
C THR A 189 -33.07 -9.89 -24.89
N SER A 190 -34.20 -9.27 -25.23
CA SER A 190 -35.55 -9.76 -24.94
C SER A 190 -35.85 -11.08 -25.64
#